data_AF-A0A0C3CST5-F1
#
_entry.id   AF-A0A0C3CST5-F1
#
_cell.length_a   1.000
_cell.length_b   1.000
_cell.length_c   1.000
_cell.angle_alpha   90.00
_cell.angle_beta   90.00
_cell.angle_gamma   90.00
#
_symmetry.space_group_name_H-M   'P 1'
#
loop_
_entity.id
_entity.type
_entity.pdbx_description
1 polymer ?
#
loop_
_entity_poly.entity_id
_entity_poly.type
_entity_poly.pdbx_seq_one_letter_code
_entity_poly.pdbx_strand_id
1 'polypeptide(L)'
;MSTTTAPAHFPPARPNHAFTRRPKSKLGQFFWRRRMWFESTFVLSMLEPWEKILLLTTFALLFFLVFSGILKYMPHHLVVMRRRAMYYLWGQEGDERLLWQWLGLGAGENASAAAAVIGTLGLHKEL
;
A
#
# COMPACT_ATOMS: atom_id res chain seq x y z
N MET A 1 62.13 45.02 -7.38
CA MET A 1 61.37 44.02 -6.60
C MET A 1 59.96 43.98 -7.18
N SER A 2 59.67 43.00 -8.03
CA SER A 2 58.39 42.91 -8.74
C SER A 2 57.41 42.12 -7.88
N THR A 3 56.38 42.76 -7.36
CA THR A 3 55.30 42.11 -6.61
C THR A 3 54.36 41.38 -7.57
N THR A 4 54.45 40.05 -7.62
CA THR A 4 53.51 39.19 -8.35
C THR A 4 52.18 39.13 -7.59
N THR A 5 51.20 39.91 -8.02
CA THR A 5 49.82 39.84 -7.54
C THR A 5 49.17 38.57 -8.09
N ALA A 6 48.93 37.57 -7.24
CA ALA A 6 48.21 36.35 -7.61
C ALA A 6 46.75 36.69 -8.00
N PRO A 7 46.20 36.10 -9.07
CA PRO A 7 44.82 36.36 -9.49
C PRO A 7 43.83 35.85 -8.42
N ALA A 8 42.87 36.70 -8.04
CA ALA A 8 41.92 36.46 -6.95
C ALA A 8 40.88 35.36 -7.23
N HIS A 9 40.75 34.91 -8.48
CA HIS A 9 39.74 33.93 -8.88
C HIS A 9 40.33 32.91 -9.86
N PHE A 10 40.47 31.67 -9.40
CA PHE A 10 40.85 30.56 -10.25
C PHE A 10 39.58 29.95 -10.89
N PRO A 11 39.65 29.56 -12.18
CA PRO A 11 38.57 28.80 -12.79
C PRO A 11 38.40 27.47 -12.02
N PRO A 12 37.15 26.98 -11.89
CA PRO A 12 36.91 25.73 -11.21
C PRO A 12 37.69 24.59 -11.87
N ALA A 13 38.29 23.72 -11.04
CA ALA A 13 39.02 22.56 -11.51
C ALA A 13 38.09 21.64 -12.31
N ARG A 14 38.41 21.41 -13.59
CA ARG A 14 37.81 20.32 -14.37
C ARG A 14 38.59 19.04 -14.00
N PRO A 15 37.94 17.88 -13.74
CA PRO A 15 36.54 17.55 -13.94
C PRO A 15 35.63 17.99 -12.77
N ASN A 16 34.48 18.59 -13.10
CA ASN A 16 33.51 19.01 -12.09
C ASN A 16 32.75 17.80 -11.52
N HIS A 17 33.13 17.30 -10.34
CA HIS A 17 32.40 16.24 -9.61
C HIS A 17 31.09 16.73 -8.95
N ALA A 18 30.50 17.82 -9.46
CA ALA A 18 29.28 18.39 -8.91
C ALA A 18 28.09 17.40 -8.97
N PHE A 19 28.08 16.48 -9.95
CA PHE A 19 27.04 15.47 -10.11
C PHE A 19 27.02 14.40 -9.00
N THR A 20 28.17 14.07 -8.41
CA THR A 20 28.26 13.09 -7.31
C THR A 20 28.05 13.73 -5.94
N ARG A 21 27.95 15.07 -5.88
CA ARG A 21 27.83 15.80 -4.62
C ARG A 21 26.46 15.56 -3.99
N ARG A 22 26.45 15.20 -2.71
CA ARG A 22 25.23 15.06 -1.91
C ARG A 22 24.41 16.37 -1.97
N PRO A 23 23.13 16.32 -2.34
CA PRO A 23 22.27 17.51 -2.37
C PRO A 23 22.10 18.09 -0.97
N LYS A 24 22.00 19.42 -0.86
CA LYS A 24 21.88 20.11 0.45
C LYS A 24 20.48 19.93 1.08
N SER A 25 19.43 19.68 0.30
CA SER A 25 18.05 19.56 0.79
C SER A 25 17.82 18.26 1.59
N LYS A 26 17.01 18.30 2.64
CA LYS A 26 16.72 17.11 3.49
C LYS A 26 16.07 15.97 2.69
N LEU A 27 15.08 16.29 1.85
CA LEU A 27 14.44 15.32 0.96
C LEU A 27 15.41 14.78 -0.10
N GLY A 28 16.24 15.66 -0.68
CA GLY A 28 17.27 15.24 -1.64
C GLY A 28 18.28 14.29 -1.02
N GLN A 29 18.66 14.48 0.24
CA GLN A 29 19.57 13.58 0.95
C GLN A 29 18.94 12.20 1.19
N PHE A 30 17.64 12.14 1.46
CA PHE A 30 16.92 10.89 1.63
C PHE A 30 16.84 10.09 0.32
N PHE A 31 16.42 10.73 -0.77
CA PHE A 31 16.39 10.09 -2.10
C PHE A 31 17.78 9.69 -2.56
N TRP A 32 18.79 10.52 -2.33
CA TRP A 32 20.19 10.20 -2.65
C TRP A 32 20.66 8.96 -1.89
N ARG A 33 20.37 8.86 -0.58
CA ARG A 33 20.73 7.68 0.22
C ARG A 33 19.99 6.43 -0.27
N ARG A 34 18.68 6.53 -0.52
CA ARG A 34 17.88 5.40 -1.01
C ARG A 34 18.38 4.93 -2.39
N ARG A 35 18.70 5.86 -3.28
CA ARG A 35 19.27 5.57 -4.60
C ARG A 35 20.63 4.87 -4.48
N MET A 36 21.54 5.39 -3.67
CA MET A 36 22.86 4.78 -3.46
C MET A 36 22.77 3.37 -2.89
N TRP A 37 21.84 3.15 -1.94
CA TRP A 37 21.60 1.83 -1.37
C TRP A 37 21.08 0.85 -2.43
N PHE A 38 20.13 1.29 -3.25
CA PHE A 38 19.57 0.50 -4.34
C PHE A 38 20.60 0.18 -5.44
N GLU A 39 21.44 1.15 -5.82
CA GLU A 39 22.53 0.95 -6.77
C GLU A 39 23.57 -0.06 -6.25
N SER A 40 23.83 -0.06 -4.94
CA SER A 40 24.77 -0.99 -4.29
C SER A 40 24.21 -2.42 -4.15
N THR A 41 22.94 -2.61 -3.80
CA THR A 41 22.37 -3.95 -3.56
C THR A 41 22.20 -4.75 -4.85
N PHE A 42 21.92 -4.08 -5.96
CA PHE A 42 21.69 -4.72 -7.26
C PHE A 42 22.89 -4.62 -8.21
N VAL A 43 24.04 -4.13 -7.73
CA VAL A 43 25.28 -3.93 -8.52
C VAL A 43 25.00 -3.19 -9.85
N LEU A 44 24.09 -2.21 -9.80
CA LEU A 44 23.62 -1.48 -10.98
C LEU A 44 24.68 -0.53 -11.55
N SER A 45 25.83 -0.42 -10.90
CA SER A 45 26.98 0.35 -11.37
C SER A 45 27.74 -0.32 -12.51
N MET A 46 27.57 -1.64 -12.70
CA MET A 46 28.27 -2.41 -13.73
C MET A 46 27.39 -2.76 -14.93
N LEU A 47 26.06 -2.61 -14.80
CA LEU A 47 25.12 -2.86 -15.90
C LEU A 47 25.08 -1.67 -16.86
N GLU A 48 24.89 -1.98 -18.14
CA GLU A 48 24.64 -0.94 -19.13
C GLU A 48 23.31 -0.23 -18.85
N PRO A 49 23.15 1.04 -19.30
CA PRO A 49 21.94 1.82 -19.05
C PRO A 49 20.67 1.13 -19.54
N TRP A 50 20.76 0.34 -20.62
CA TRP A 50 19.62 -0.37 -21.20
C TRP A 50 19.24 -1.61 -20.37
N GLU A 51 20.23 -2.39 -19.91
CA GLU A 51 20.01 -3.59 -19.07
C GLU A 51 19.36 -3.21 -17.74
N LYS A 52 19.79 -2.08 -17.17
CA LYS A 52 19.18 -1.51 -15.97
C LYS A 52 17.68 -1.23 -16.16
N ILE A 53 17.29 -0.72 -17.33
CA ILE A 53 15.87 -0.45 -17.62
C ILE A 53 15.10 -1.76 -17.70
N LEU A 54 15.61 -2.79 -18.39
CA LEU A 54 14.96 -4.09 -18.44
C LEU A 54 14.80 -4.74 -17.07
N LEU A 55 15.86 -4.76 -16.26
CA LEU A 55 15.82 -5.40 -14.94
C LEU A 55 14.81 -4.71 -14.03
N LEU A 56 14.78 -3.36 -14.05
CA LEU A 56 13.82 -2.56 -13.29
C LEU A 56 12.38 -2.81 -13.74
N THR A 57 12.11 -2.91 -15.05
CA THR A 57 10.75 -3.16 -15.54
C THR A 57 10.29 -4.58 -15.23
N THR A 58 11.14 -5.58 -15.40
CA THR A 58 10.82 -6.97 -15.00
C THR A 58 10.57 -7.08 -13.50
N PHE A 59 11.44 -6.48 -12.68
CA PHE A 59 11.25 -6.49 -11.23
C PHE A 59 9.97 -5.76 -10.81
N ALA A 60 9.68 -4.60 -11.41
CA ALA A 60 8.44 -3.89 -11.16
C ALA A 60 7.22 -4.72 -11.55
N LEU A 61 7.24 -5.38 -12.71
CA LEU A 61 6.15 -6.25 -13.16
C LEU A 61 5.92 -7.41 -12.20
N LEU A 62 6.98 -8.11 -11.80
CA LEU A 62 6.90 -9.18 -10.80
C LEU A 62 6.38 -8.67 -9.46
N PHE A 63 6.85 -7.50 -9.03
CA PHE A 63 6.39 -6.88 -7.79
C PHE A 63 4.90 -6.54 -7.86
N PHE A 64 4.41 -5.94 -8.96
CA PHE A 64 2.99 -5.67 -9.15
C PHE A 64 2.16 -6.96 -9.24
N LEU A 65 2.66 -8.01 -9.89
CA LEU A 65 1.99 -9.30 -9.96
C LEU A 65 1.85 -9.93 -8.57
N VAL A 66 2.93 -9.94 -7.80
CA VAL A 66 2.92 -10.44 -6.41
C VAL A 66 2.03 -9.57 -5.54
N PHE A 67 2.14 -8.25 -5.64
CA PHE A 67 1.36 -7.32 -4.82
C PHE A 67 -0.13 -7.41 -5.12
N SER A 68 -0.52 -7.46 -6.40
CA SER A 68 -1.91 -7.68 -6.80
C SER A 68 -2.43 -9.05 -6.37
N GLY A 69 -1.61 -10.10 -6.46
CA GLY A 69 -1.91 -11.43 -5.95
C GLY A 69 -2.14 -11.41 -4.43
N ILE A 70 -1.26 -10.75 -3.68
CA ILE A 70 -1.38 -10.56 -2.24
C ILE A 70 -2.66 -9.78 -1.92
N LEU A 71 -2.91 -8.63 -2.55
CA LEU A 71 -4.12 -7.83 -2.27
C LEU A 71 -5.41 -8.58 -2.57
N LYS A 72 -5.43 -9.45 -3.59
CA LYS A 72 -6.60 -10.24 -3.95
C LYS A 72 -6.77 -11.50 -3.10
N TYR A 73 -5.67 -12.14 -2.70
CA TYR A 73 -5.67 -13.43 -2.00
C TYR A 73 -5.63 -13.32 -0.48
N MET A 74 -4.89 -12.35 0.05
CA MET A 74 -4.73 -12.10 1.48
C MET A 74 -6.05 -11.84 2.23
N PRO A 75 -7.04 -11.07 1.73
CA PRO A 75 -8.26 -10.81 2.51
C PRO A 75 -9.05 -12.10 2.77
N HIS A 76 -9.04 -13.05 1.84
CA HIS A 76 -9.73 -14.34 2.03
C HIS A 76 -9.08 -15.16 3.15
N HIS A 77 -7.76 -15.23 3.19
CA HIS A 77 -7.02 -15.93 4.25
C HIS A 77 -7.10 -15.25 5.61
N LEU A 78 -7.10 -13.91 5.63
CA LEU A 78 -7.24 -13.13 6.86
C LEU A 78 -8.59 -13.39 7.54
N VAL A 79 -9.67 -13.55 6.80
CA VAL A 79 -11.01 -13.84 7.37
C VAL A 79 -11.04 -15.20 8.06
N VAL A 80 -10.45 -16.23 7.43
CA VAL A 80 -10.38 -17.59 8.00
C VAL A 80 -9.48 -17.62 9.24
N MET A 81 -8.30 -17.01 9.16
CA MET A 81 -7.34 -16.89 10.27
C MET A 81 -7.96 -16.10 11.44
N ARG A 82 -8.67 -15.01 11.14
CA ARG A 82 -9.38 -14.20 12.15
C ARG A 82 -10.46 -15.00 12.87
N ARG A 83 -11.27 -15.78 12.16
CA ARG A 83 -12.33 -16.62 12.78
C ARG A 83 -11.72 -17.63 13.76
N ARG A 84 -10.63 -18.29 13.37
CA ARG A 84 -9.90 -19.23 14.23
C ARG A 84 -9.23 -18.52 15.41
N ALA A 85 -8.58 -17.38 15.18
CA ALA A 85 -7.97 -16.60 16.25
C ALA A 85 -9.01 -16.14 17.28
N MET A 86 -10.18 -15.67 16.85
CA MET A 86 -11.28 -15.30 17.76
C MET A 86 -11.83 -16.49 18.55
N TYR A 87 -11.95 -17.67 17.93
CA TYR A 87 -12.36 -18.89 18.62
C TYR A 87 -11.40 -19.23 19.77
N TYR A 88 -10.09 -19.17 19.51
CA TYR A 88 -9.08 -19.48 20.55
C TYR A 88 -8.93 -18.39 21.61
N LEU A 89 -9.12 -17.11 21.25
CA LEU A 89 -8.95 -16.00 22.20
C LEU A 89 -10.19 -15.77 23.07
N TRP A 90 -11.39 -15.91 22.51
CA TRP A 90 -12.67 -15.56 23.15
C TRP A 90 -13.54 -16.77 23.52
N GLY A 91 -13.22 -17.98 23.03
CA GLY A 91 -13.94 -19.21 23.38
C GLY A 91 -15.38 -19.30 22.83
N GLN A 92 -15.84 -18.29 22.09
CA GLN A 92 -17.12 -18.25 21.40
C GLN A 92 -16.84 -18.16 19.89
N GLU A 93 -17.52 -18.95 19.05
CA GLU A 93 -17.53 -18.68 17.61
C GLU A 93 -17.91 -17.20 17.44
N GLY A 94 -17.01 -16.39 16.86
CA GLY A 94 -17.23 -14.97 16.67
C GLY A 94 -18.55 -14.77 15.95
N ASP A 95 -19.57 -14.41 16.71
CA ASP A 95 -20.96 -14.50 16.27
C ASP A 95 -21.17 -13.41 15.23
N GLU A 96 -21.06 -13.80 13.98
CA GLU A 96 -21.34 -12.96 12.83
C GLU A 96 -22.76 -12.40 12.96
N ARG A 97 -23.67 -13.11 13.64
CA ARG A 97 -25.01 -12.64 13.95
C ARG A 97 -25.00 -11.41 14.86
N LEU A 98 -24.13 -11.33 15.87
CA LEU A 98 -24.01 -10.14 16.72
C LEU A 98 -23.49 -8.93 15.93
N LEU A 99 -22.55 -9.15 15.01
CA LEU A 99 -22.04 -8.09 14.13
C LEU A 99 -23.11 -7.63 13.12
N TRP A 100 -23.85 -8.55 12.49
CA TRP A 100 -24.94 -8.23 11.56
C TRP A 100 -26.16 -7.61 12.27
N GLN A 101 -26.43 -8.02 13.51
CA GLN A 101 -27.45 -7.45 14.38
C GLN A 101 -27.08 -6.02 14.81
N TRP A 102 -25.80 -5.77 15.13
CA TRP A 102 -25.30 -4.42 15.43
C TRP A 102 -25.26 -3.52 14.17
N LEU A 103 -24.94 -4.07 12.99
CA LEU A 103 -24.96 -3.35 11.71
C LEU A 103 -26.37 -3.07 11.18
N GLY A 104 -27.43 -3.54 11.85
CA GLY A 104 -28.83 -3.21 11.52
C GLY A 104 -29.35 -3.71 10.17
N LEU A 105 -28.65 -4.65 9.53
CA LEU A 105 -28.97 -5.14 8.17
C LEU A 105 -29.74 -6.47 8.16
N GLY A 106 -30.08 -7.01 9.33
CA GLY A 106 -30.70 -8.32 9.50
C GLY A 106 -32.16 -8.35 9.97
N ALA A 107 -32.91 -7.24 9.89
CA ALA A 107 -34.30 -7.21 10.34
C ALA A 107 -35.28 -7.27 9.15
N GLY A 108 -35.38 -8.45 8.53
CA GLY A 108 -36.52 -8.84 7.71
C GLY A 108 -37.79 -9.11 8.55
N GLU A 109 -37.96 -8.41 9.67
CA GLU A 109 -39.01 -8.64 10.66
C GLU A 109 -40.26 -7.79 10.41
N ASN A 110 -40.17 -6.78 9.53
CA ASN A 110 -41.28 -5.86 9.24
C ASN A 110 -42.17 -6.32 8.07
N ALA A 111 -41.74 -7.33 7.30
CA ALA A 111 -42.50 -7.85 6.16
C ALA A 111 -43.62 -8.82 6.59
N SER A 112 -43.41 -9.62 7.65
CA SER A 112 -44.43 -10.54 8.17
C SER A 112 -45.51 -9.81 8.98
N ALA A 113 -45.15 -8.72 9.66
CA ALA A 113 -46.11 -7.87 10.37
C ALA A 113 -47.08 -7.17 9.40
N ALA A 114 -46.60 -6.71 8.24
CA ALA A 114 -47.47 -6.12 7.21
C ALA A 114 -48.43 -7.16 6.59
N ALA A 115 -47.96 -8.39 6.36
CA ALA A 115 -48.82 -9.47 5.84
C ALA A 115 -49.90 -9.91 6.84
N ALA A 116 -49.59 -9.93 8.14
CA ALA A 116 -50.56 -10.26 9.19
C ALA A 116 -51.66 -9.19 9.36
N VAL A 117 -51.32 -7.91 9.18
CA VAL A 117 -52.29 -6.80 9.25
C VAL A 117 -53.19 -6.75 8.01
N ILE A 118 -52.67 -7.09 6.83
CA ILE A 118 -53.48 -7.15 5.60
C ILE A 118 -54.44 -8.35 5.64
N GLY A 119 -54.05 -9.48 6.24
CA GLY A 119 -54.91 -10.66 6.39
C GLY A 119 -56.10 -10.45 7.34
N THR A 120 -55.93 -9.67 8.42
CA THR A 120 -57.02 -9.35 9.37
C THR A 120 -57.96 -8.25 8.86
N LEU A 121 -57.47 -7.33 8.03
CA LEU A 121 -58.31 -6.29 7.41
C LEU A 121 -59.21 -6.82 6.28
N GLY A 122 -58.84 -7.94 5.65
CA GLY A 122 -59.64 -8.57 4.58
C GLY A 122 -60.86 -9.36 5.07
N LEU A 123 -60.90 -9.76 6.34
CA LEU A 123 -61.95 -10.66 6.87
C LEU A 123 -63.16 -9.91 7.46
N HIS A 124 -63.05 -8.60 7.70
CA HIS A 124 -64.13 -7.79 8.28
C HIS A 124 -65.01 -7.06 7.24
N LYS A 125 -64.89 -7.40 5.95
CA LYS A 125 -65.63 -6.73 4.87
C LYS A 125 -66.72 -7.57 4.18
N GLU A 126 -66.92 -8.81 4.61
CA GLU A 126 -67.84 -9.78 3.96
C GLU A 126 -68.90 -10.35 4.93
N LEU A 127 -69.40 -9.53 5.86
CA LEU A 127 -70.63 -9.73 6.63
C LEU A 127 -71.43 -8.42 6.64
#